data_AF-A0A8S3YA34-F1
#
_entry.id   AF-A0A8S3YA34-F1
#
_cell.length_a   1.000
_cell.length_b   1.000
_cell.length_c   1.000
_cell.angle_alpha   90.00
_cell.angle_beta   90.00
_cell.angle_gamma   90.00
#
_symmetry.space_group_name_H-M   'P 1'
#
loop_
_entity.id
_entity.type
_entity.pdbx_description
1 polymer ?
#
loop_
_entity_poly.entity_id
_entity_poly.type
_entity_poly.pdbx_seq_one_letter_code
_entity_poly.pdbx_strand_id
1 'polypeptide(L)'
;MNIFRLLADLSHLLAIIILLIKIWKTRSCAGISGKSQILFAIVYTTRYLDLLTTYVSAYNTVMKIFFIVASYATVYLMYVKFKATYDHNHDTFRIEFLLIPSAILALLINREFTVLEVLWTFSIYLESVAILPQLFLVSKTGEAESITSHYLFALGSYRGLYLLNWIYRYIVEDHYELIAIVAGVIQTVLYCDFFYLYITKVLKGKKLQLPA
;
A
#
# COMPACT_ATOMS: atom_id res chain seq x y z
N MET A 1 -21.11 -5.44 -1.67
CA MET A 1 -20.05 -4.95 -2.59
C MET A 1 -20.65 -3.78 -3.34
N ASN A 2 -20.06 -2.59 -3.28
CA ASN A 2 -20.54 -1.41 -4.03
C ASN A 2 -19.50 -0.97 -5.07
N ILE A 3 -19.87 -0.03 -5.93
CA ILE A 3 -19.03 0.43 -7.04
C ILE A 3 -17.71 1.05 -6.58
N PHE A 4 -17.72 1.80 -5.47
CA PHE A 4 -16.52 2.45 -4.94
C PHE A 4 -15.49 1.41 -4.47
N ARG A 5 -15.95 0.38 -3.75
CA ARG A 5 -15.09 -0.73 -3.34
C ARG A 5 -14.52 -1.50 -4.52
N LEU A 6 -15.34 -1.79 -5.53
CA LEU A 6 -14.88 -2.49 -6.73
C LEU A 6 -13.81 -1.69 -7.47
N LEU A 7 -14.04 -0.40 -7.71
CA LEU A 7 -13.07 0.48 -8.37
C LEU A 7 -11.80 0.63 -7.54
N ALA A 8 -11.91 0.69 -6.21
CA ALA A 8 -10.76 0.71 -5.33
C ALA A 8 -9.92 -0.56 -5.48
N ASP A 9 -10.55 -1.74 -5.38
CA ASP A 9 -9.87 -3.02 -5.49
C ASP A 9 -9.18 -3.18 -6.86
N LEU A 10 -9.82 -2.70 -7.94
CA LEU A 10 -9.22 -2.67 -9.28
C LEU A 10 -8.06 -1.67 -9.41
N SER A 11 -8.18 -0.46 -8.82
CA SER A 11 -7.08 0.53 -8.80
C SER A 11 -5.87 -0.02 -8.04
N HIS A 12 -6.12 -0.73 -6.94
CA HIS A 12 -5.08 -1.36 -6.15
C HIS A 12 -4.38 -2.49 -6.92
N LEU A 13 -5.17 -3.35 -7.56
CA LEU A 13 -4.68 -4.40 -8.44
C LEU A 13 -3.80 -3.83 -9.56
N LEU A 14 -4.27 -2.77 -10.21
CA LEU A 14 -3.55 -2.08 -11.27
C LEU A 14 -2.21 -1.53 -10.78
N ALA A 15 -2.16 -0.92 -9.59
CA ALA A 15 -0.91 -0.42 -9.02
C ALA A 15 0.15 -1.52 -8.88
N ILE A 16 -0.23 -2.68 -8.36
CA ILE A 16 0.68 -3.82 -8.16
C ILE A 16 1.14 -4.39 -9.50
N ILE A 17 0.23 -4.51 -10.48
CA ILE A 17 0.57 -4.97 -11.83
C ILE A 17 1.55 -4.00 -12.51
N ILE A 18 1.31 -2.69 -12.43
CA ILE A 18 2.22 -1.66 -12.98
C ILE A 18 3.62 -1.83 -12.39
N LEU A 19 3.73 -1.98 -11.06
CA LEU A 19 5.02 -2.15 -10.39
C LEU A 19 5.75 -3.42 -10.85
N LEU A 20 5.06 -4.55 -10.88
CA LEU A 20 5.64 -5.83 -11.32
C LEU A 20 6.10 -5.76 -12.79
N ILE A 21 5.25 -5.23 -13.68
CA ILE A 21 5.60 -5.06 -15.10
C ILE A 21 6.79 -4.12 -15.24
N LYS A 22 6.84 -3.01 -14.47
CA LYS A 22 7.97 -2.08 -14.45
C LYS A 22 9.26 -2.82 -14.15
N ILE A 23 9.32 -3.49 -12.99
CA ILE A 23 10.52 -4.21 -12.54
C ILE A 23 10.92 -5.31 -13.54
N TRP A 24 9.95 -6.05 -14.07
CA TRP A 24 10.22 -7.15 -15.00
C TRP A 24 10.71 -6.68 -16.37
N LYS A 25 10.08 -5.65 -16.95
CA LYS A 25 10.44 -5.14 -18.28
C LYS A 25 11.73 -4.34 -18.26
N THR A 26 11.96 -3.50 -17.25
CA THR A 26 13.21 -2.71 -17.14
C THR A 26 14.37 -3.52 -16.57
N ARG A 27 14.09 -4.73 -16.03
CA ARG A 27 15.07 -5.57 -15.32
C ARG A 27 15.74 -4.81 -14.16
N SER A 28 15.04 -3.83 -13.58
CA SER A 28 15.58 -2.92 -12.58
C SER A 28 14.52 -2.51 -11.56
N CYS A 29 14.92 -2.51 -10.29
CA CYS A 29 14.12 -2.01 -9.17
C CYS A 29 14.60 -0.65 -8.64
N ALA A 30 15.43 0.07 -9.41
CA ALA A 30 15.86 1.42 -9.06
C ALA A 30 14.66 2.35 -8.83
N GLY A 31 14.76 3.22 -7.81
CA GLY A 31 13.71 4.17 -7.42
C GLY A 31 12.52 3.57 -6.67
N ILE A 32 12.56 2.28 -6.33
CA ILE A 32 11.53 1.61 -5.52
C ILE A 32 12.12 1.25 -4.15
N SER A 33 11.41 1.59 -3.08
CA SER A 33 11.76 1.21 -1.72
C SER A 33 11.39 -0.25 -1.49
N GLY A 34 12.40 -1.08 -1.26
CA GLY A 34 12.22 -2.48 -0.91
C GLY A 34 11.62 -2.62 0.49
N LYS A 35 11.85 -1.64 1.36
CA LYS A 35 11.27 -1.58 2.71
C LYS A 35 9.76 -1.44 2.67
N SER A 36 9.21 -0.54 1.85
CA SER A 36 7.75 -0.46 1.64
C SER A 36 7.16 -1.77 1.12
N GLN A 37 7.83 -2.45 0.18
CA GLN A 37 7.33 -3.73 -0.35
C GLN A 37 7.32 -4.84 0.70
N ILE A 38 8.32 -4.89 1.59
CA ILE A 38 8.31 -5.81 2.75
C ILE A 38 7.13 -5.51 3.66
N LEU A 39 6.87 -4.23 3.98
CA LEU A 39 5.74 -3.84 4.83
C LEU A 39 4.40 -4.24 4.20
N PHE A 40 4.20 -4.02 2.90
CA PHE A 40 3.00 -4.49 2.20
C PHE A 40 2.86 -6.02 2.20
N ALA A 41 3.96 -6.77 2.05
CA ALA A 41 3.92 -8.22 2.15
C ALA A 41 3.49 -8.69 3.56
N ILE A 42 3.99 -8.04 4.61
CA ILE A 42 3.57 -8.30 6.01
C ILE A 42 2.09 -7.97 6.19
N VAL A 43 1.61 -6.84 5.66
CA VAL A 43 0.20 -6.44 5.70
C VAL A 43 -0.69 -7.54 5.09
N TYR A 44 -0.41 -8.00 3.87
CA TYR A 44 -1.25 -9.02 3.24
C TYR A 44 -1.16 -10.38 3.93
N THR A 45 0.02 -10.74 4.42
CA THR A 45 0.21 -11.98 5.17
C THR A 45 -0.65 -11.99 6.43
N THR A 46 -0.63 -10.91 7.20
CA THR A 46 -1.37 -10.81 8.47
C THR A 46 -2.86 -10.58 8.27
N ARG A 47 -3.26 -9.82 7.25
CA ARG A 47 -4.67 -9.52 6.95
C ARG A 47 -5.46 -10.72 6.45
N TYR A 48 -4.83 -11.57 5.66
CA TYR A 48 -5.52 -12.62 4.91
C TYR A 48 -5.32 -14.02 5.50
N LEU A 49 -4.95 -14.11 6.79
CA LEU A 49 -4.89 -15.39 7.52
C LEU A 49 -6.25 -16.10 7.56
N ASP A 50 -7.35 -15.35 7.45
CA ASP A 50 -8.71 -15.86 7.35
C ASP A 50 -8.97 -16.67 6.07
N LEU A 51 -8.06 -16.67 5.08
CA LEU A 51 -8.11 -17.59 3.93
C LEU A 51 -8.17 -19.06 4.34
N LEU A 52 -7.59 -19.40 5.49
CA LEU A 52 -7.55 -20.78 5.99
C LEU A 52 -8.82 -21.18 6.76
N THR A 53 -9.64 -20.20 7.16
CA THR A 53 -10.77 -20.41 8.06
C THR A 53 -12.12 -20.10 7.42
N THR A 54 -12.15 -19.16 6.47
CA THR A 54 -13.39 -18.54 5.99
C THR A 54 -13.41 -18.43 4.48
N TYR A 55 -14.38 -19.06 3.84
CA TYR A 55 -14.68 -18.85 2.43
C TYR A 55 -15.80 -17.80 2.28
N VAL A 56 -15.49 -16.67 1.64
CA VAL A 56 -16.48 -15.63 1.33
C VAL A 56 -16.99 -15.77 -0.10
N SER A 57 -16.08 -15.83 -1.08
CA SER A 57 -16.39 -16.03 -2.50
C SER A 57 -15.14 -16.37 -3.29
N ALA A 58 -15.31 -16.88 -4.51
CA ALA A 58 -14.20 -17.13 -5.43
C ALA A 58 -13.41 -15.84 -5.73
N TYR A 59 -14.11 -14.73 -5.99
CA TYR A 59 -13.48 -13.42 -6.22
C TYR A 59 -12.62 -12.99 -5.03
N ASN A 60 -13.16 -13.06 -3.80
CA ASN A 60 -12.42 -12.66 -2.60
C ASN A 60 -11.17 -13.53 -2.39
N THR A 61 -11.32 -14.85 -2.54
CA THR A 61 -10.23 -15.81 -2.37
C THR A 61 -9.11 -15.57 -3.38
N VAL A 62 -9.47 -15.44 -4.67
CA VAL A 62 -8.50 -15.20 -5.76
C VAL A 62 -7.77 -13.87 -5.57
N MET A 63 -8.48 -12.80 -5.19
CA MET A 63 -7.86 -11.49 -4.95
C MET A 63 -6.86 -11.53 -3.79
N LYS A 64 -7.22 -12.17 -2.65
CA LYS A 64 -6.31 -12.31 -1.51
C LYS A 64 -5.05 -13.10 -1.88
N ILE A 65 -5.20 -14.23 -2.58
CA ILE A 65 -4.06 -15.03 -3.06
C ILE A 65 -3.20 -14.20 -4.00
N PHE A 66 -3.80 -13.45 -4.94
CA PHE A 66 -3.07 -12.57 -5.85
C PHE A 66 -2.24 -11.54 -5.08
N PHE A 67 -2.81 -10.84 -4.10
CA PHE A 67 -2.10 -9.82 -3.31
C PHE A 67 -0.90 -10.41 -2.54
N ILE A 68 -1.06 -11.60 -1.96
CA ILE A 68 0.03 -12.32 -1.30
C ILE A 68 1.10 -12.66 -2.33
N VAL A 69 0.76 -13.41 -3.38
CA VAL A 69 1.75 -13.88 -4.37
C VAL A 69 2.47 -12.71 -5.04
N ALA A 70 1.76 -11.66 -5.42
CA ALA A 70 2.33 -10.50 -6.09
C ALA A 70 3.27 -9.68 -5.18
N SER A 71 2.93 -9.52 -3.88
CA SER A 71 3.80 -8.82 -2.93
C SER A 71 5.10 -9.61 -2.67
N TYR A 72 5.01 -10.91 -2.42
CA TYR A 72 6.20 -11.77 -2.27
C TYR A 72 7.02 -11.85 -3.56
N ALA A 73 6.39 -11.92 -4.73
CA ALA A 73 7.08 -11.86 -6.01
C ALA A 73 7.84 -10.54 -6.18
N THR A 74 7.23 -9.40 -5.82
CA THR A 74 7.90 -8.09 -5.86
C THR A 74 9.12 -8.07 -4.95
N VAL A 75 8.99 -8.53 -3.70
CA VAL A 75 10.11 -8.64 -2.75
C VAL A 75 11.21 -9.55 -3.30
N TYR A 76 10.87 -10.71 -3.86
CA TYR A 76 11.83 -11.62 -4.51
C TYR A 76 12.56 -10.95 -5.68
N LEU A 77 11.82 -10.24 -6.54
CA LEU A 77 12.43 -9.54 -7.67
C LEU A 77 13.42 -8.48 -7.19
N MET A 78 13.13 -7.77 -6.11
CA MET A 78 13.99 -6.72 -5.58
C MET A 78 15.22 -7.25 -4.84
N TYR A 79 15.05 -8.21 -3.94
CA TYR A 79 16.13 -8.65 -3.04
C TYR A 79 16.93 -9.84 -3.56
N VAL A 80 16.42 -10.55 -4.58
CA VAL A 80 17.10 -11.72 -5.16
C VAL A 80 17.40 -11.49 -6.64
N LYS A 81 16.38 -11.35 -7.49
CA LYS A 81 16.57 -11.38 -8.95
C LYS A 81 17.28 -10.15 -9.51
N PHE A 82 16.90 -8.95 -9.05
CA PHE A 82 17.41 -7.65 -9.52
C PHE A 82 18.11 -6.87 -8.40
N LYS A 83 18.62 -7.59 -7.39
CA LYS A 83 19.32 -7.03 -6.21
C LYS A 83 20.39 -6.00 -6.57
N ALA A 84 21.13 -6.21 -7.66
CA ALA A 84 22.19 -5.29 -8.11
C ALA A 84 21.70 -3.88 -8.44
N THR A 85 20.40 -3.71 -8.74
CA THR A 85 19.79 -2.41 -9.08
C THR A 85 19.07 -1.76 -7.89
N TYR A 86 19.03 -2.44 -6.74
CA TYR A 86 18.35 -1.95 -5.55
C TYR A 86 19.22 -0.92 -4.82
N ASP A 87 18.66 0.27 -4.61
CA ASP A 87 19.37 1.39 -4.01
C ASP A 87 19.31 1.37 -2.48
N HIS A 88 20.18 0.54 -1.90
CA HIS A 88 20.32 0.44 -0.45
C HIS A 88 20.74 1.75 0.23
N ASN A 89 21.47 2.63 -0.47
CA ASN A 89 22.03 3.85 0.10
C ASN A 89 20.95 4.92 0.31
N HIS A 90 19.95 4.96 -0.58
CA HIS A 90 18.84 5.89 -0.44
C HIS A 90 17.68 5.29 0.37
N ASP A 91 17.43 3.97 0.33
CA ASP A 91 16.35 3.32 1.11
C ASP A 91 16.72 3.13 2.59
N THR A 92 16.90 4.25 3.30
CA THR A 92 17.47 4.33 4.66
C THR A 92 16.42 4.43 5.77
N PHE A 93 15.14 4.42 5.44
CA PHE A 93 14.06 4.52 6.41
C PHE A 93 14.08 3.37 7.43
N ARG A 94 13.90 3.63 8.72
CA ARG A 94 13.92 2.59 9.77
C ARG A 94 12.50 2.07 10.02
N ILE A 95 12.20 0.89 9.47
CA ILE A 95 10.84 0.31 9.48
C ILE A 95 10.37 -0.12 10.88
N GLU A 96 11.29 -0.25 11.84
CA GLU A 96 10.99 -0.57 13.23
C GLU A 96 10.08 0.50 13.86
N PHE A 97 10.26 1.77 13.45
CA PHE A 97 9.41 2.88 13.88
C PHE A 97 7.99 2.83 13.32
N LEU A 98 7.70 1.91 12.39
CA LEU A 98 6.35 1.66 11.89
C LEU A 98 5.80 0.35 12.48
N LEU A 99 6.59 -0.72 12.42
CA LEU A 99 6.19 -2.04 12.90
C LEU A 99 5.86 -2.05 14.40
N ILE A 100 6.73 -1.47 15.23
CA ILE A 100 6.55 -1.51 16.69
C ILE A 100 5.32 -0.69 17.11
N PRO A 101 5.14 0.58 16.69
CA PRO A 101 3.94 1.32 17.04
C PRO A 101 2.66 0.72 16.50
N SER A 102 2.64 0.19 15.27
CA SER A 102 1.46 -0.50 14.72
C SER A 102 1.10 -1.76 15.52
N ALA A 103 2.10 -2.52 15.97
CA ALA A 103 1.88 -3.72 16.79
C ALA A 103 1.36 -3.35 18.19
N ILE A 104 1.97 -2.36 18.84
CA ILE A 104 1.50 -1.86 20.14
C ILE A 104 0.06 -1.36 20.02
N LEU A 105 -0.23 -0.54 19.00
CA LEU A 105 -1.56 0.02 18.80
C LEU A 105 -2.60 -1.08 18.56
N ALA A 106 -2.27 -2.12 17.79
CA ALA A 106 -3.17 -3.25 17.56
C ALA A 106 -3.46 -4.07 18.82
N LEU A 107 -2.49 -4.18 19.73
CA LEU A 107 -2.69 -4.86 21.02
C LEU A 107 -3.54 -4.03 21.99
N LEU A 108 -3.42 -2.70 21.95
CA LEU A 108 -4.15 -1.80 22.84
C LEU A 108 -5.54 -1.43 22.33
N ILE A 109 -5.68 -1.25 21.01
CA ILE A 109 -6.89 -0.78 20.34
C ILE A 109 -7.24 -1.78 19.23
N ASN A 110 -8.12 -2.72 19.56
CA ASN A 110 -8.69 -3.71 18.65
C ASN A 110 -10.20 -3.86 18.94
N ARG A 111 -10.91 -4.54 18.04
CA ARG A 111 -12.34 -4.84 18.25
C ARG A 111 -12.53 -5.94 19.29
N GLU A 112 -11.73 -7.00 19.17
CA GLU A 112 -11.77 -8.17 20.03
C GLU A 112 -10.35 -8.71 20.23
N PHE A 113 -10.02 -9.15 21.43
CA PHE A 113 -8.68 -9.64 21.78
C PHE A 113 -8.49 -11.11 21.37
N THR A 114 -8.67 -11.39 20.09
CA THR A 114 -8.35 -12.68 19.47
C THR A 114 -7.15 -12.53 18.54
N VAL A 115 -6.39 -13.61 18.33
CA VAL A 115 -5.17 -13.56 17.50
C VAL A 115 -5.47 -13.07 16.08
N LEU A 116 -6.56 -13.54 15.46
CA LEU A 116 -6.94 -13.14 14.10
C LEU A 116 -7.36 -11.66 14.03
N GLU A 117 -8.15 -11.17 14.99
CA GLU A 117 -8.61 -9.78 15.00
C GLU A 117 -7.47 -8.80 15.32
N VAL A 118 -6.55 -9.16 16.23
CA VAL A 118 -5.35 -8.37 16.51
C VAL A 118 -4.44 -8.30 15.29
N LEU A 119 -4.21 -9.41 14.58
CA LEU A 119 -3.39 -9.42 13.36
C LEU A 119 -4.06 -8.68 12.21
N TRP A 120 -5.38 -8.77 12.10
CA TRP A 120 -6.16 -7.98 11.15
C TRP A 120 -6.02 -6.48 11.46
N THR A 121 -6.20 -6.09 12.72
CA THR A 121 -6.07 -4.70 13.18
C THR A 121 -4.64 -4.16 12.97
N PHE A 122 -3.63 -4.96 13.31
CA PHE A 122 -2.22 -4.67 13.01
C PHE A 122 -1.99 -4.39 11.53
N SER A 123 -2.56 -5.22 10.65
CA SER A 123 -2.43 -5.04 9.21
C SER A 123 -3.03 -3.70 8.76
N ILE A 124 -4.13 -3.24 9.37
CA ILE A 124 -4.80 -1.97 9.05
C ILE A 124 -3.91 -0.79 9.45
N TYR A 125 -3.39 -0.80 10.67
CA TYR A 125 -2.46 0.25 11.12
C TYR A 125 -1.17 0.26 10.33
N LEU A 126 -0.56 -0.90 10.07
CA LEU A 126 0.70 -0.98 9.34
C LEU A 126 0.54 -0.50 7.90
N GLU A 127 -0.54 -0.88 7.21
CA GLU A 127 -0.76 -0.44 5.83
C GLU A 127 -0.88 1.07 5.72
N SER A 128 -1.48 1.72 6.73
CA SER A 128 -1.65 3.18 6.72
C SER A 128 -0.34 3.94 6.60
N VAL A 129 0.76 3.36 7.08
CA VAL A 129 2.10 3.96 7.10
C VAL A 129 3.12 3.22 6.22
N ALA A 130 2.75 2.09 5.61
CA ALA A 130 3.67 1.24 4.85
C ALA A 130 4.33 1.93 3.64
N ILE A 131 3.74 3.01 3.14
CA ILE A 131 4.28 3.78 2.01
C ILE A 131 5.39 4.77 2.43
N LEU A 132 5.54 5.08 3.71
CA LEU A 132 6.49 6.08 4.18
C LEU A 132 7.94 5.85 3.70
N PRO A 133 8.50 4.62 3.71
CA PRO A 133 9.83 4.37 3.14
C PRO A 133 9.95 4.78 1.66
N GLN A 134 8.94 4.49 0.83
CA GLN A 134 8.91 4.88 -0.57
C GLN A 134 8.81 6.40 -0.77
N LEU A 135 7.98 7.09 0.01
CA LEU A 135 7.90 8.56 -0.06
C LEU A 135 9.20 9.21 0.40
N PHE A 136 9.83 8.67 1.45
CA PHE A 136 11.11 9.12 1.95
C PHE A 136 12.24 8.91 0.92
N LEU A 137 12.23 7.77 0.23
CA LEU A 137 13.17 7.50 -0.88
C LEU A 137 13.04 8.55 -1.98
N VAL A 138 11.82 8.80 -2.46
CA VAL A 138 11.56 9.81 -3.51
C VAL A 138 11.98 11.21 -3.04
N SER A 139 11.76 11.52 -1.76
CA SER A 139 12.22 12.77 -1.15
C SER A 139 13.74 12.92 -1.15
N LYS A 140 14.47 11.85 -0.86
CA LYS A 140 15.94 11.86 -0.88
C LYS A 140 16.52 11.89 -2.29
N THR A 141 15.95 11.15 -3.23
CA THR A 141 16.50 11.06 -4.59
C THR A 141 16.15 12.27 -5.45
N GLY A 142 15.18 13.08 -5.03
CA GLY A 142 14.79 14.31 -5.73
C GLY A 142 14.10 14.08 -7.07
N GLU A 143 14.02 12.85 -7.58
CA GLU A 143 13.28 12.47 -8.78
C GLU A 143 12.50 11.16 -8.56
N ALA A 144 11.25 11.13 -9.05
CA ALA A 144 10.51 9.89 -9.27
C ALA A 144 10.35 9.63 -10.78
N GLU A 145 10.65 8.41 -11.20
CA GLU A 145 10.41 7.94 -12.56
C GLU A 145 8.89 8.02 -12.88
N SER A 146 8.52 8.33 -14.13
CA SER A 146 7.10 8.50 -14.51
C SER A 146 6.27 7.25 -14.23
N ILE A 147 6.81 6.05 -14.47
CA ILE A 147 6.11 4.78 -14.23
C ILE A 147 5.89 4.57 -12.72
N THR A 148 6.90 4.86 -11.89
CA THR A 148 6.77 4.83 -10.42
C THR A 148 5.71 5.80 -9.96
N SER A 149 5.58 6.95 -10.62
CA SER A 149 4.57 7.96 -10.32
C SER A 149 3.15 7.46 -10.63
N HIS A 150 2.95 6.75 -11.75
CA HIS A 150 1.66 6.12 -12.07
C HIS A 150 1.29 5.00 -11.07
N TYR A 151 2.27 4.20 -10.65
CA TYR A 151 2.09 3.20 -9.59
C TYR A 151 1.60 3.86 -8.29
N LEU A 152 2.31 4.88 -7.81
CA LEU A 152 1.97 5.60 -6.60
C LEU A 152 0.61 6.31 -6.70
N PHE A 153 0.26 6.84 -7.87
CA PHE A 153 -1.05 7.46 -8.10
C PHE A 153 -2.20 6.45 -8.03
N ALA A 154 -2.05 5.28 -8.65
CA ALA A 154 -3.04 4.20 -8.58
C ALA A 154 -3.16 3.65 -7.14
N LEU A 155 -2.03 3.57 -6.42
CA LEU A 155 -1.96 3.19 -5.02
C LEU A 155 -2.49 4.28 -4.07
N GLY A 156 -2.44 5.55 -4.43
CA GLY A 156 -3.16 6.57 -3.66
C GLY A 156 -4.66 6.48 -3.93
N SER A 157 -5.03 6.32 -5.20
CA SER A 157 -6.42 6.44 -5.67
C SER A 157 -7.33 5.36 -5.10
N TYR A 158 -6.82 4.14 -4.89
CA TYR A 158 -7.63 3.11 -4.23
C TYR A 158 -8.03 3.52 -2.81
N ARG A 159 -7.19 4.28 -2.09
CA ARG A 159 -7.53 4.75 -0.73
C ARG A 159 -8.57 5.85 -0.74
N GLY A 160 -8.45 6.80 -1.67
CA GLY A 160 -9.50 7.80 -1.91
C GLY A 160 -10.85 7.15 -2.22
N LEU A 161 -10.86 6.09 -3.04
CA LEU A 161 -12.07 5.33 -3.35
C LEU A 161 -12.60 4.53 -2.14
N TYR A 162 -11.73 4.02 -1.27
CA TYR A 162 -12.14 3.35 -0.02
C TYR A 162 -12.80 4.34 0.97
N LEU A 163 -12.35 5.59 1.03
CA LEU A 163 -13.02 6.64 1.82
C LEU A 163 -14.46 6.87 1.31
N LEU A 164 -14.65 6.97 -0.01
CA LEU A 164 -15.98 7.08 -0.61
C LEU A 164 -16.86 5.85 -0.33
N ASN A 165 -16.27 4.65 -0.38
CA ASN A 165 -16.94 3.42 0.03
C ASN A 165 -17.41 3.49 1.49
N TRP A 166 -16.59 3.97 2.43
CA TRP A 166 -17.01 4.06 3.84
C TRP A 166 -18.12 5.09 4.05
N ILE A 167 -18.08 6.23 3.36
CA ILE A 167 -19.17 7.21 3.37
C ILE A 167 -20.46 6.58 2.85
N TYR A 168 -20.39 5.85 1.74
CA TYR A 168 -21.54 5.15 1.17
C TYR A 168 -22.11 4.11 2.16
N ARG A 169 -21.26 3.27 2.77
CA ARG A 169 -21.70 2.24 3.72
C ARG A 169 -22.30 2.84 5.00
N TYR A 170 -21.80 3.97 5.46
CA TYR A 170 -22.38 4.67 6.60
C TYR A 170 -23.80 5.18 6.28
N ILE A 171 -23.99 5.81 5.11
CA ILE A 171 -25.29 6.40 4.74
C ILE A 171 -26.32 5.32 4.36
N VAL A 172 -25.90 4.29 3.64
CA VAL A 172 -26.82 3.31 3.01
C VAL A 172 -26.95 2.02 3.82
N GLU A 173 -25.88 1.57 4.46
CA GLU A 173 -25.83 0.26 5.17
C GLU A 173 -25.83 0.43 6.71
N ASP A 174 -25.86 1.67 7.23
CA ASP A 174 -25.68 2.01 8.66
C ASP A 174 -24.48 1.31 9.31
N HIS A 175 -23.41 1.14 8.53
CA HIS A 175 -22.23 0.40 8.93
C HIS A 175 -20.99 1.30 8.91
N TYR A 176 -20.30 1.35 10.03
CA TYR A 176 -19.02 2.05 10.17
C TYR A 176 -18.01 1.21 10.96
N GLU A 177 -16.75 1.30 10.57
CA GLU A 177 -15.65 0.64 11.24
C GLU A 177 -14.55 1.66 11.53
N LEU A 178 -14.56 2.19 12.75
CA LEU A 178 -13.79 3.38 13.12
C LEU A 178 -12.28 3.18 12.90
N ILE A 179 -11.76 1.99 13.24
CA ILE A 179 -10.34 1.64 13.04
C ILE A 179 -9.96 1.76 11.57
N ALA A 180 -10.75 1.15 10.67
CA ALA A 180 -10.49 1.18 9.23
C ALA A 180 -10.61 2.60 8.66
N ILE A 181 -11.62 3.36 9.10
CA ILE A 181 -11.85 4.74 8.65
C ILE A 181 -10.68 5.65 9.05
N VAL A 182 -10.30 5.66 10.33
CA VAL A 182 -9.21 6.52 10.83
C VAL A 182 -7.88 6.16 10.18
N ALA A 183 -7.54 4.87 10.13
CA ALA A 183 -6.31 4.41 9.47
C ALA A 183 -6.31 4.78 7.97
N GLY A 184 -7.45 4.65 7.29
CA GLY A 184 -7.59 5.04 5.89
C GLY A 184 -7.49 6.53 5.62
N VAL A 185 -7.99 7.37 6.54
CA VAL A 185 -7.80 8.83 6.49
C VAL A 185 -6.30 9.15 6.63
N ILE A 186 -5.62 8.59 7.64
CA ILE A 186 -4.17 8.77 7.82
C ILE A 186 -3.43 8.37 6.54
N GLN A 187 -3.75 7.19 6.00
CA GLN A 187 -3.13 6.69 4.78
C GLN A 187 -3.34 7.66 3.61
N THR A 188 -4.56 8.16 3.41
CA THR A 188 -4.88 9.08 2.31
C THR A 188 -4.15 10.41 2.46
N VAL A 189 -4.08 10.96 3.68
CA VAL A 189 -3.35 12.20 3.98
C VAL A 189 -1.87 12.09 3.60
N LEU A 190 -1.24 10.94 3.87
CA LEU A 190 0.16 10.71 3.48
C LEU A 190 0.37 10.73 1.96
N TYR A 191 -0.65 10.44 1.15
CA TYR A 191 -0.58 10.56 -0.31
C TYR A 191 -0.91 11.96 -0.84
N CYS A 192 -1.46 12.87 -0.03
CA CYS A 192 -1.93 14.18 -0.52
C CYS A 192 -0.83 15.01 -1.19
N ASP A 193 0.35 15.10 -0.56
CA ASP A 193 1.47 15.86 -1.13
C ASP A 193 1.96 15.22 -2.45
N PHE A 194 2.06 13.89 -2.48
CA PHE A 194 2.38 13.15 -3.70
C PHE A 194 1.37 13.42 -4.82
N PHE A 195 0.06 13.40 -4.52
CA PHE A 195 -0.98 13.71 -5.51
C PHE A 195 -0.87 15.12 -6.06
N TYR A 196 -0.63 16.10 -5.20
CA TYR A 196 -0.43 17.47 -5.61
C TYR A 196 0.72 17.59 -6.62
N LEU A 197 1.87 16.99 -6.30
CA LEU A 197 3.05 17.00 -7.18
C LEU A 197 2.82 16.23 -8.48
N TYR A 198 2.12 15.09 -8.41
CA TYR A 198 1.79 14.29 -9.58
C TYR A 198 0.90 15.08 -10.57
N ILE A 199 -0.16 15.71 -10.09
CA ILE A 199 -1.10 16.47 -10.94
C ILE A 199 -0.42 17.71 -11.52
N THR A 200 0.34 18.43 -10.71
CA THR A 200 0.93 19.71 -11.14
C THR A 200 2.16 19.53 -12.04
N LYS A 201 2.93 18.43 -11.89
CA LYS A 201 4.16 18.19 -12.64
C LYS A 201 4.03 17.05 -13.64
N VAL A 202 3.71 15.84 -13.20
CA VAL A 202 3.77 14.62 -14.03
C VAL A 202 2.72 14.65 -15.15
N LEU A 203 1.47 15.03 -14.86
CA LEU A 203 0.43 15.15 -15.89
C LEU A 203 0.72 16.22 -16.95
N LYS A 204 1.58 17.19 -16.63
CA LYS A 204 2.04 18.23 -17.57
C LYS A 204 3.34 17.85 -18.30
N GLY A 205 3.76 16.58 -18.21
CA GLY A 205 4.99 16.08 -18.84
C GLY A 205 6.28 16.57 -18.17
N LYS A 206 6.20 17.19 -16.97
CA LYS A 206 7.37 17.64 -16.21
C LYS A 206 7.79 16.53 -15.25
N LYS A 207 9.11 16.40 -15.04
CA LYS A 207 9.66 15.48 -14.03
C LYS A 207 9.15 15.84 -12.64
N LEU A 208 8.89 14.83 -11.81
CA LEU A 208 8.58 15.02 -10.40
C LEU A 208 9.89 15.32 -9.67
N GLN A 209 10.19 16.62 -9.53
CA GLN A 209 11.26 17.11 -8.66
C GLN A 209 10.63 17.76 -7.44
N LEU A 210 11.08 17.41 -6.24
CA LEU A 210 10.65 18.10 -5.02
C LEU A 210 11.35 19.46 -4.94
N PRO A 211 10.65 20.53 -4.53
CA PRO A 211 11.31 21.82 -4.28
C PRO A 211 12.39 21.61 -3.19
N ALA A 212 13.58 22.16 -3.45
CA ALA A 212 14.72 22.12 -2.54
C ALA A 212 14.44 22.85 -1.22
#